data_AF-A0A838TEU5-F1
#
_entry.id   AF-A0A838TEU5-F1
#
_cell.length_a   1.000
_cell.length_b   1.000
_cell.length_c   1.000
_cell.angle_alpha   90.00
_cell.angle_beta   90.00
_cell.angle_gamma   90.00
#
_symmetry.space_group_name_H-M   'P 1'
#
loop_
_entity.id
_entity.type
_entity.pdbx_description
1 polymer ?
#
loop_
_entity_poly.entity_id
_entity_poly.type
_entity_poly.pdbx_seq_one_letter_code
_entity_poly.pdbx_strand_id
1 'polypeptide(L)' 'MKKFSYDLTIEAATEAEADSKMSAIGTLMKKLTTKEFLKLADIVKNDPVKTALAKKALGV' A
#
# COMPACT_ATOMS: atom_id res chain seq x y z
N MET A 1 3.10 16.02 -16.59
CA MET A 1 3.74 15.35 -15.43
C MET A 1 4.84 14.43 -15.94
N LYS A 2 5.97 14.35 -15.25
CA LYS A 2 7.03 13.40 -15.60
C LYS A 2 6.58 12.00 -15.20
N LYS A 3 6.80 11.01 -16.08
CA LYS A 3 6.56 9.60 -15.79
C LYS A 3 7.87 8.98 -15.35
N PHE A 4 7.81 8.16 -14.30
CA PHE A 4 8.95 7.42 -13.78
C PHE A 4 8.53 5.96 -13.74
N SER A 5 9.43 5.07 -14.16
CA SER A 5 9.24 3.63 -14.10
C SER A 5 10.16 3.06 -13.04
N TYR A 6 9.63 2.14 -12.25
CA TYR A 6 10.36 1.43 -11.20
C TYR A 6 10.03 -0.04 -11.31
N ASP A 7 11.03 -0.89 -11.13
CA ASP A 7 10.84 -2.34 -11.04
C ASP A 7 10.61 -2.73 -9.58
N LEU A 8 9.56 -3.51 -9.32
CA LEU A 8 9.19 -4.00 -7.99
C LEU A 8 8.90 -5.49 -8.08
N THR A 9 9.55 -6.27 -7.22
CA THR A 9 9.24 -7.69 -7.02
C THR A 9 8.34 -7.84 -5.79
N ILE A 10 7.24 -8.58 -5.92
CA ILE A 10 6.28 -8.84 -4.84
C ILE A 10 6.25 -10.33 -4.55
N GLU A 11 6.35 -10.68 -3.28
CA GLU A 11 6.12 -12.04 -2.81
C GLU A 11 4.60 -12.29 -2.69
N ALA A 12 4.13 -13.34 -3.36
CA ALA A 12 2.74 -13.78 -3.37
C ALA A 12 2.68 -15.28 -3.65
N ALA A 13 1.64 -15.96 -3.17
CA ALA A 13 1.46 -17.39 -3.36
C ALA A 13 1.00 -17.73 -4.79
N THR A 14 0.34 -16.79 -5.47
CA THR A 14 -0.13 -16.93 -6.85
C THR A 14 0.04 -15.63 -7.61
N GLU A 15 0.06 -15.72 -8.94
CA GLU A 15 0.07 -14.54 -9.83
C GLU A 15 -1.17 -13.65 -9.59
N ALA A 16 -2.34 -14.26 -9.40
CA ALA A 16 -3.58 -13.52 -9.10
C ALA A 16 -3.49 -12.71 -7.79
N GLU A 17 -2.79 -13.22 -6.78
CA GLU A 17 -2.53 -12.47 -5.55
C GLU A 17 -1.55 -11.31 -5.80
N ALA A 18 -0.49 -11.54 -6.58
CA ALA A 18 0.45 -10.48 -6.97
C ALA A 18 -0.25 -9.35 -7.75
N ASP A 19 -1.11 -9.70 -8.71
CA ASP A 19 -1.91 -8.74 -9.49
C ASP A 19 -2.84 -7.93 -8.60
N SER A 20 -3.50 -8.60 -7.65
CA SER A 20 -4.38 -7.96 -6.68
C SER A 20 -3.61 -6.95 -5.81
N LYS A 21 -2.41 -7.33 -5.33
CA LYS A 21 -1.52 -6.43 -4.57
C LYS A 21 -1.07 -5.23 -5.43
N MET A 22 -0.65 -5.45 -6.67
CA MET A 22 -0.23 -4.37 -7.58
C MET A 22 -1.38 -3.40 -7.90
N SER A 23 -2.57 -3.92 -8.18
CA SER A 23 -3.76 -3.11 -8.44
C SER A 23 -4.13 -2.23 -7.25
N ALA A 24 -4.08 -2.79 -6.03
CA ALA A 24 -4.34 -2.05 -4.80
C ALA A 24 -3.30 -0.93 -4.58
N ILE A 25 -2.00 -1.22 -4.71
CA ILE A 25 -0.93 -0.22 -4.58
C ILE A 25 -1.11 0.89 -5.64
N GLY A 26 -1.41 0.52 -6.89
CA GLY A 26 -1.70 1.47 -7.97
C GLY A 26 -2.87 2.40 -7.66
N THR A 27 -3.92 1.89 -7.00
CA THR A 27 -5.06 2.71 -6.58
C THR A 27 -4.68 3.67 -5.46
N LEU A 28 -3.94 3.20 -4.45
CA LEU A 28 -3.48 4.04 -3.33
C LEU A 28 -2.58 5.18 -3.81
N MET A 29 -1.62 4.90 -4.72
CA MET A 29 -0.74 5.91 -5.30
C MET A 29 -1.48 6.99 -6.10
N LYS A 30 -2.63 6.66 -6.70
CA LYS A 30 -3.46 7.64 -7.44
C LYS A 30 -4.34 8.48 -6.53
N LYS A 31 -4.70 7.98 -5.34
CA LYS A 31 -5.66 8.61 -4.42
C LYS A 31 -5.00 9.40 -3.30
N LEU A 32 -3.78 9.02 -2.91
CA LEU A 32 -3.03 9.66 -1.84
C LEU A 32 -1.97 10.61 -2.41
N THR A 33 -1.79 11.76 -1.77
CA THR A 33 -0.63 12.63 -2.01
C THR A 33 0.65 11.96 -1.50
N THR A 34 1.82 12.44 -1.94
CA THR A 34 3.12 11.93 -1.47
C THR A 34 3.24 11.97 0.06
N LYS A 35 2.75 13.04 0.70
CA LYS A 35 2.80 13.20 2.16
C LYS A 35 1.94 12.16 2.88
N GLU A 36 0.74 11.90 2.36
CA GLU A 36 -0.18 10.90 2.92
C GLU A 36 0.36 9.48 2.74
N PHE A 37 0.91 9.17 1.55
CA PHE A 37 1.48 7.86 1.26
C PHE A 37 2.69 7.55 2.17
N LEU A 38 3.59 8.52 2.35
CA LEU A 38 4.71 8.39 3.28
C LEU A 38 4.24 8.22 4.72
N LYS A 39 3.21 8.97 5.15
CA LYS A 39 2.70 8.83 6.52
C LYS A 39 2.00 7.50 6.75
N LEU A 40 1.27 6.99 5.76
CA LEU A 40 0.67 5.66 5.81
C LEU A 40 1.73 4.58 5.96
N ALA A 41 2.79 4.63 5.15
CA ALA A 41 3.92 3.69 5.26
C ALA A 41 4.59 3.74 6.64
N ASP A 42 4.81 4.94 7.17
CA ASP A 42 5.36 5.14 8.53
C ASP A 42 4.46 4.54 9.61
N ILE A 43 3.15 4.76 9.55
CA ILE A 43 2.18 4.21 10.52
C ILE A 43 2.18 2.67 10.47
N VAL A 44 2.10 2.08 9.26
CA VAL A 44 2.06 0.62 9.10
C VAL A 44 3.35 -0.03 9.63
N LYS A 45 4.50 0.65 9.48
CA LYS A 45 5.80 0.13 9.92
C LYS A 45 6.03 0.31 11.42
N ASN A 46 5.64 1.46 11.98
CA ASN A 46 6.13 1.91 13.29
C ASN A 46 5.04 2.07 14.36
N ASP A 47 3.76 2.15 14.00
CA ASP A 47 2.66 2.41 14.94
C ASP A 47 1.64 1.24 14.93
N PRO A 48 1.88 0.18 15.74
CA PRO A 48 1.04 -1.01 15.74
C PRO A 48 -0.38 -0.73 16.24
N VAL A 49 -0.57 0.27 17.10
CA VAL A 49 -1.90 0.62 17.64
C VAL A 49 -2.76 1.24 16.55
N LYS A 50 -2.24 2.24 15.83
CA LYS A 50 -2.97 2.83 14.69
C LYS A 50 -3.18 1.82 13.57
N THR A 51 -2.21 0.94 13.35
CA THR A 51 -2.35 -0.14 12.38
C THR A 51 -3.47 -1.11 12.76
N ALA A 52 -3.58 -1.50 14.03
CA ALA A 52 -4.66 -2.35 14.51
C ALA A 52 -6.04 -1.69 14.38
N LEU A 53 -6.14 -0.39 14.69
CA LEU A 53 -7.37 0.38 14.49
C LEU A 53 -7.78 0.46 13.02
N ALA A 54 -6.81 0.66 12.12
CA ALA A 54 -7.06 0.67 10.69
C ALA A 54 -7.54 -0.69 10.17
N LYS A 55 -6.90 -1.80 10.59
CA LYS A 55 -7.33 -3.15 10.24
C LYS A 55 -8.77 -3.44 10.69
N LYS A 56 -9.11 -3.06 11.92
CA LYS A 56 -10.49 -3.16 12.43
C LYS A 56 -11.49 -2.40 11.58
N ALA A 57 -11.14 -1.20 11.11
CA ALA A 57 -12.01 -0.41 10.23
C ALA A 57 -12.16 -1.02 8.83
N LEU A 58 -11.15 -1.76 8.36
CA LEU A 58 -11.17 -2.51 7.11
C LEU A 58 -11.88 -3.88 7.22
N GLY A 59 -12.20 -4.33 8.44
CA GLY A 59 -12.83 -5.62 8.69
C GLY A 59 -11.87 -6.81 8.59
N VAL A 60 -10.57 -6.60 8.81
CA VAL A 60 -9.51 -7.62 8.79
C VAL A 60 -8.71 -7.69 10.09
#